data_AF-A0A7X7FNU2-F1
#
_entry.id   AF-A0A7X7FNU2-F1
#
_cell.length_a   1.000
_cell.length_b   1.000
_cell.length_c   1.000
_cell.angle_alpha   90.00
_cell.angle_beta   90.00
_cell.angle_gamma   90.00
#
_symmetry.space_group_name_H-M   'P 1'
#
loop_
_entity.id
_entity.type
_entity.pdbx_description
1 polymer ?
#
loop_
_entity_poly.entity_id
_entity_poly.type
_entity_poly.pdbx_seq_one_letter_code
_entity_poly.pdbx_strand_id
1 'polypeptide(L)'
;MTDHSASASIAESVKPNAEPARSDQWIDRLINGWSWRIRSDWLGLFESPQCPSWLDLKSDPRAKLFKSNKIRDVFRVETDHGAVFAKIARPITWSDRLRRLVLGPDSLREWRAAEYAARHDIATVVPVAAAWRRTKR
;
A
#
# COMPACT_ATOMS: atom_id res chain seq x y z
N MET A 1 -30.06 -40.23 13.42
CA MET A 1 -29.82 -39.02 14.24
C MET A 1 -28.60 -38.33 13.67
N THR A 2 -28.81 -37.36 12.79
CA THR A 2 -27.77 -36.60 12.09
C THR A 2 -27.77 -35.19 12.65
N ASP A 3 -26.72 -34.85 13.39
CA ASP A 3 -26.47 -33.51 13.92
C ASP A 3 -26.06 -32.56 12.79
N HIS A 4 -26.93 -31.60 12.52
CA HIS A 4 -26.63 -30.43 11.70
C HIS A 4 -26.05 -29.34 12.59
N SER A 5 -24.72 -29.33 12.76
CA SER A 5 -24.01 -28.23 13.44
C SER A 5 -24.02 -26.97 12.58
N ALA A 6 -24.56 -25.90 13.18
CA ALA A 6 -24.76 -24.59 12.58
C ALA A 6 -23.44 -23.88 12.26
N SER A 7 -23.34 -23.37 11.03
CA SER A 7 -22.31 -22.41 10.63
C SER A 7 -22.74 -21.01 11.07
N ALA A 8 -22.12 -20.49 12.14
CA ALA A 8 -22.29 -19.10 12.55
C ALA A 8 -21.58 -18.18 11.55
N SER A 9 -22.36 -17.46 10.74
CA SER A 9 -21.86 -16.43 9.84
C SER A 9 -21.55 -15.16 10.64
N ILE A 10 -20.26 -14.89 10.87
CA ILE A 10 -19.78 -13.64 11.45
C ILE A 10 -19.64 -12.63 10.31
N ALA A 11 -20.77 -12.07 9.85
CA ALA A 11 -20.78 -10.88 9.03
C ALA A 11 -20.68 -9.67 9.97
N GLU A 12 -19.48 -9.39 10.46
CA GLU A 12 -19.20 -8.22 11.27
C GLU A 12 -19.45 -6.96 10.41
N SER A 13 -20.48 -6.21 10.78
CA SER A 13 -20.89 -4.97 10.11
C SER A 13 -19.82 -3.90 10.36
N VAL A 14 -18.87 -3.79 9.44
CA VAL A 14 -17.88 -2.71 9.41
C VAL A 14 -18.64 -1.41 9.15
N LYS A 15 -18.88 -0.61 10.21
CA LYS A 15 -19.39 0.75 10.05
C LYS A 15 -18.42 1.53 9.16
N PRO A 16 -18.88 2.22 8.11
CA PRO A 16 -18.02 3.07 7.31
C PRO A 16 -17.48 4.17 8.23
N ASN A 17 -16.18 4.09 8.55
CA ASN A 17 -15.48 5.17 9.23
C ASN A 17 -15.64 6.41 8.33
N ALA A 18 -16.05 7.54 8.90
CA ALA A 18 -16.17 8.78 8.15
C ALA A 18 -14.86 9.02 7.38
N GLU A 19 -14.92 9.00 6.06
CA GLU A 19 -13.72 9.19 5.24
C GLU A 19 -13.16 10.57 5.57
N PRO A 20 -11.89 10.69 6.01
CA PRO A 20 -11.27 11.98 6.15
C PRO A 20 -11.33 12.71 4.79
N ALA A 21 -11.54 14.03 4.83
CA ALA A 21 -11.56 14.85 3.63
C ALA A 21 -10.29 14.56 2.81
N ARG A 22 -10.48 14.02 1.61
CA ARG A 22 -9.38 13.59 0.75
C ARG A 22 -8.61 14.82 0.30
N SER A 23 -7.32 14.86 0.61
CA SER A 23 -6.42 15.86 0.04
C SER A 23 -5.88 15.37 -1.30
N ASP A 24 -5.99 16.19 -2.34
CA ASP A 24 -5.33 15.95 -3.63
C ASP A 24 -3.84 16.37 -3.63
N GLN A 25 -3.33 16.84 -2.48
CA GLN A 25 -1.95 17.29 -2.36
C GLN A 25 -1.01 16.12 -2.06
N TRP A 26 0.11 16.10 -2.79
CA TRP A 26 1.18 15.11 -2.67
C TRP A 26 2.47 15.77 -2.19
N ILE A 27 3.17 15.08 -1.30
CA ILE A 27 4.42 15.51 -0.71
C ILE A 27 5.51 14.51 -1.09
N ASP A 28 6.58 15.00 -1.70
CA ASP A 28 7.75 14.18 -2.01
C ASP A 28 8.78 14.26 -0.85
N ARG A 29 9.35 13.11 -0.46
CA ARG A 29 10.35 12.96 0.61
C ARG A 29 11.45 11.97 0.23
N LEU A 30 12.62 12.13 0.83
CA LEU A 30 13.70 11.15 0.79
C LEU A 30 13.85 10.54 2.18
N ILE A 31 13.48 9.27 2.34
CA ILE A 31 13.50 8.57 3.64
C ILE A 31 14.29 7.27 3.46
N ASN A 32 15.35 7.10 4.25
CA ASN A 32 16.22 5.91 4.21
C ASN A 32 16.74 5.55 2.80
N GLY A 33 17.01 6.56 1.97
CA GLY A 33 17.49 6.38 0.59
C GLY A 33 16.41 6.02 -0.43
N TRP A 34 15.13 6.06 -0.05
CA TRP A 34 13.98 5.87 -0.93
C TRP A 34 13.29 7.21 -1.19
N SER A 35 12.95 7.45 -2.45
CA SER A 35 12.03 8.53 -2.80
C SER A 35 10.61 8.08 -2.51
N TRP A 36 9.94 8.87 -1.70
CA TRP A 36 8.55 8.69 -1.32
C TRP A 36 7.72 9.80 -1.93
N ARG A 37 6.54 9.44 -2.42
CA ARG A 37 5.45 10.34 -2.74
C ARG A 37 4.30 9.98 -1.81
N ILE A 38 3.93 10.88 -0.92
CA ILE A 38 3.01 10.63 0.20
C ILE A 38 1.85 11.61 0.08
N ARG A 39 0.63 11.14 0.24
CA ARG A 39 -0.53 12.04 0.29
C ARG A 39 -0.49 12.87 1.57
N SER A 40 -0.74 14.17 1.47
CA SER A 40 -0.43 15.11 2.57
C SER A 40 -1.18 14.80 3.87
N ASP A 41 -2.41 14.31 3.78
CA ASP A 41 -3.26 13.89 4.91
C ASP A 41 -2.73 12.63 5.62
N TRP A 42 -1.80 11.89 5.01
CA TRP A 42 -1.14 10.72 5.60
C TRP A 42 0.28 11.01 6.07
N LEU A 43 0.79 12.23 5.88
CA LEU A 43 2.17 12.58 6.24
C LEU A 43 2.45 12.28 7.73
N GLY A 44 1.48 12.55 8.60
CA GLY A 44 1.61 12.28 10.04
C GLY A 44 1.96 10.82 10.36
N LEU A 45 1.43 9.86 9.60
CA LEU A 45 1.76 8.43 9.77
C LEU A 45 3.24 8.14 9.46
N PHE A 46 3.82 8.86 8.50
CA PHE A 46 5.22 8.69 8.11
C PHE A 46 6.20 9.38 9.05
N GLU A 47 5.76 10.43 9.75
CA GLU A 47 6.58 11.21 10.69
C GLU A 47 6.39 10.78 12.15
N SER A 48 5.37 9.98 12.45
CA SER A 48 5.09 9.47 13.79
C SER A 48 6.20 8.52 14.28
N PRO A 49 6.51 8.52 15.59
CA PRO A 49 7.31 7.45 16.22
C PRO A 49 6.71 6.06 16.04
N GLN A 50 5.40 6.00 15.80
CA GLN A 50 4.67 4.78 15.47
C GLN A 50 4.60 4.54 13.94
N CYS A 51 5.49 5.11 13.14
CA CYS A 51 5.53 4.82 11.71
C CYS A 51 5.79 3.31 11.47
N PRO A 52 5.00 2.62 10.62
CA PRO A 52 5.32 1.27 10.21
C PRO A 52 6.69 1.15 9.55
N SER A 53 7.35 0.03 9.77
CA SER A 53 8.59 -0.33 9.07
C SER A 53 8.27 -0.68 7.62
N TRP A 54 7.87 0.30 6.80
CA TRP A 54 7.32 0.08 5.46
C TRP A 54 8.24 -0.68 4.49
N LEU A 55 9.55 -0.61 4.73
CA LEU A 55 10.56 -1.33 3.94
C LEU A 55 10.84 -2.74 4.49
N ASP A 56 10.36 -3.07 5.68
CA ASP A 56 10.47 -4.38 6.32
C ASP A 56 9.17 -4.76 7.08
N LEU A 57 8.06 -4.81 6.35
CA LEU A 57 6.75 -5.13 6.93
C LEU A 57 6.66 -6.56 7.45
N LYS A 58 7.59 -7.45 7.09
CA LYS A 58 7.61 -8.82 7.63
C LYS A 58 7.92 -8.83 9.13
N SER A 59 8.67 -7.84 9.60
CA SER A 59 9.08 -7.70 11.00
C SER A 59 8.16 -6.74 11.78
N ASP A 60 7.24 -6.04 11.13
CA ASP A 60 6.33 -5.10 11.79
C ASP A 60 5.13 -5.87 12.42
N PRO A 61 4.91 -5.78 13.74
CA PRO A 61 3.84 -6.53 14.42
C PRO A 61 2.42 -6.12 13.98
N ARG A 62 2.25 -4.96 13.35
CA ARG A 62 0.95 -4.49 12.85
C ARG A 62 0.64 -4.98 11.45
N ALA A 63 1.62 -5.56 10.77
CA ALA A 63 1.48 -6.03 9.41
C ALA A 63 1.17 -7.53 9.39
N LYS A 64 0.09 -7.88 8.69
CA LYS A 64 -0.29 -9.28 8.42
C LYS A 64 -0.15 -9.54 6.93
N LEU A 65 0.59 -10.58 6.57
CA LEU A 65 0.71 -11.00 5.17
C LEU A 65 -0.66 -11.44 4.65
N PHE A 66 -1.19 -10.69 3.68
CA PHE A 66 -2.49 -10.95 3.07
C PHE A 66 -2.35 -11.82 1.82
N LYS A 67 -1.33 -11.56 0.99
CA LYS A 67 -1.05 -12.33 -0.22
C LYS A 67 0.42 -12.29 -0.57
N SER A 68 0.98 -13.43 -0.95
CA SER A 68 2.35 -13.52 -1.48
C SER A 68 2.34 -14.21 -2.83
N ASN A 69 3.19 -13.75 -3.74
CA ASN A 69 3.53 -14.47 -4.96
C ASN A 69 5.02 -14.29 -5.27
N LYS A 70 5.47 -14.83 -6.41
CA LYS A 70 6.88 -14.74 -6.82
C LYS A 70 7.38 -13.29 -6.83
N ILE A 71 6.61 -12.37 -7.42
CA ILE A 71 7.10 -11.01 -7.72
C ILE A 71 6.72 -9.94 -6.67
N ARG A 72 5.81 -10.25 -5.73
CA ARG A 72 5.36 -9.28 -4.73
C ARG A 72 4.73 -9.93 -3.50
N ASP A 73 4.77 -9.18 -2.41
CA ASP A 73 4.01 -9.42 -1.20
C ASP A 73 3.01 -8.29 -0.97
N VAL A 74 1.86 -8.63 -0.40
CA VAL A 74 0.80 -7.71 -0.02
C VAL A 74 0.50 -7.92 1.45
N PHE A 75 0.63 -6.86 2.24
CA PHE A 75 0.36 -6.84 3.67
C PHE A 75 -0.87 -6.00 3.94
N ARG A 76 -1.71 -6.45 4.87
CA ARG A 76 -2.68 -5.59 5.56
C ARG A 76 -1.98 -5.02 6.80
N VAL A 77 -1.95 -3.71 6.93
CA VAL A 77 -1.26 -3.00 8.01
C VAL A 77 -2.29 -2.20 8.80
N GLU A 78 -2.38 -2.46 10.09
CA GLU A 78 -3.22 -1.66 10.99
C GLU A 78 -2.50 -0.35 11.35
N THR A 79 -3.22 0.77 11.23
CA THR A 79 -2.72 2.12 11.52
C THR A 79 -3.78 2.89 12.33
N ASP A 80 -3.40 4.02 12.91
CA ASP A 80 -4.34 4.89 13.63
C ASP A 80 -5.43 5.46 12.73
N HIS A 81 -5.21 5.47 11.41
CA HIS A 81 -6.18 5.88 10.39
C HIS A 81 -7.00 4.71 9.82
N GLY A 82 -6.85 3.51 10.40
CA GLY A 82 -7.49 2.27 9.95
C GLY A 82 -6.55 1.35 9.17
N ALA A 83 -7.12 0.30 8.59
CA ALA A 83 -6.35 -0.70 7.86
C ALA A 83 -5.98 -0.22 6.45
N VAL A 84 -4.70 -0.35 6.08
CA VAL A 84 -4.21 -0.10 4.72
C VAL A 84 -3.59 -1.36 4.12
N PHE A 85 -3.53 -1.41 2.78
CA PHE A 85 -2.83 -2.48 2.07
C PHE A 85 -1.53 -1.97 1.47
N ALA A 86 -0.41 -2.56 1.87
CA ALA A 86 0.91 -2.24 1.36
C ALA A 86 1.39 -3.36 0.42
N LYS A 87 1.82 -2.98 -0.79
CA LYS A 87 2.39 -3.91 -1.77
C LYS A 87 3.90 -3.70 -1.87
N ILE A 88 4.68 -4.74 -1.60
CA ILE A 88 6.13 -4.73 -1.72
C ILE A 88 6.52 -5.56 -2.93
N ALA A 89 7.06 -4.91 -3.97
CA ALA A 89 7.55 -5.58 -5.17
C ALA A 89 8.96 -6.16 -4.94
N ARG A 90 9.14 -7.43 -5.32
CA ARG A 90 10.41 -8.17 -5.28
C ARG A 90 10.83 -8.50 -6.72
N PRO A 91 11.65 -7.68 -7.38
CA PRO A 91 12.14 -8.02 -8.72
C PRO A 91 13.04 -9.24 -8.62
N ILE A 92 12.59 -10.37 -9.17
CA ILE A 92 13.34 -11.63 -9.12
C ILE A 92 14.30 -11.73 -10.30
N THR A 93 13.91 -11.24 -11.48
CA THR A 93 14.65 -11.50 -12.72
C THR A 93 15.37 -10.26 -13.25
N TRP A 94 16.38 -10.48 -14.09
CA TRP A 94 17.06 -9.41 -14.82
C TRP A 94 16.13 -8.69 -15.80
N SER A 95 15.20 -9.41 -16.42
CA SER A 95 14.19 -8.80 -17.29
C SER A 95 13.24 -7.89 -16.51
N ASP A 96 12.86 -8.23 -15.26
CA ASP A 96 12.09 -7.33 -14.39
C ASP A 96 12.86 -6.04 -14.08
N ARG A 97 14.18 -6.15 -13.84
CA ARG A 97 15.05 -4.99 -13.62
C ARG A 97 15.13 -4.10 -14.87
N LEU A 98 15.29 -4.70 -16.05
CA LEU A 98 15.35 -3.95 -17.31
C LEU A 98 14.00 -3.28 -17.63
N ARG A 99 12.90 -4.00 -17.44
CA ARG A 99 11.54 -3.44 -17.58
C ARG A 99 11.35 -2.24 -16.66
N ARG A 100 11.85 -2.29 -15.43
CA ARG A 100 11.81 -1.16 -14.49
C ARG A 100 12.65 0.02 -14.94
N LEU A 101 13.75 -0.20 -15.67
CA LEU A 101 14.53 0.90 -16.25
C LEU A 101 13.75 1.60 -17.37
N VAL A 102 13.04 0.85 -18.22
CA VAL A 102 12.29 1.41 -19.36
C VAL A 102 10.96 2.04 -18.92
N LEU A 103 10.18 1.35 -18.08
CA LEU A 103 8.83 1.78 -17.69
C LEU A 103 8.80 2.60 -16.40
N GLY A 104 9.92 2.65 -15.67
CA GLY A 104 10.00 3.23 -14.33
C GLY A 104 9.57 2.26 -13.22
N PRO A 105 9.58 2.73 -11.95
CA PRO A 105 9.22 1.92 -10.79
C PRO A 105 7.76 1.45 -10.81
N ASP A 106 7.50 0.19 -10.50
CA ASP A 106 6.15 -0.37 -10.49
C ASP A 106 5.21 0.36 -9.52
N SER A 107 5.70 0.74 -8.34
CA SER A 107 4.95 1.54 -7.37
C SER A 107 4.46 2.88 -7.95
N LEU A 108 5.30 3.56 -8.73
CA LEU A 108 4.95 4.82 -9.37
C LEU A 108 3.95 4.62 -10.52
N ARG A 109 4.06 3.49 -11.25
CA ARG A 109 3.12 3.14 -12.31
C ARG A 109 1.74 2.79 -11.75
N GLU A 110 1.68 2.02 -10.67
CA GLU A 110 0.43 1.72 -9.97
C GLU A 110 -0.21 3.00 -9.41
N TRP A 111 0.58 3.89 -8.81
CA TRP A 111 0.11 5.20 -8.38
C TRP A 111 -0.50 6.01 -9.52
N ARG A 112 0.20 6.15 -10.66
CA ARG A 112 -0.32 6.86 -11.85
C ARG A 112 -1.60 6.25 -12.40
N ALA A 113 -1.71 4.92 -12.41
CA ALA A 113 -2.91 4.24 -12.87
C ALA A 113 -4.10 4.50 -11.96
N ALA A 114 -3.91 4.48 -10.63
CA ALA A 114 -4.95 4.80 -9.67
C ALA A 114 -5.38 6.28 -9.77
N GLU A 115 -4.43 7.20 -9.89
CA GLU A 115 -4.69 8.63 -10.12
C GLU A 115 -5.49 8.88 -11.41
N TYR A 116 -5.11 8.21 -12.50
CA TYR A 116 -5.83 8.29 -13.76
C TYR A 116 -7.27 7.79 -13.60
N ALA A 117 -7.46 6.60 -13.02
CA ALA A 117 -8.77 6.04 -12.79
C ALA A 117 -9.66 6.97 -11.94
N ALA A 118 -9.10 7.52 -10.86
CA ALA A 118 -9.82 8.46 -9.99
C ALA A 118 -10.30 9.72 -10.73
N ARG A 119 -9.45 10.31 -11.59
CA ARG A 119 -9.82 11.51 -12.38
C ARG A 119 -10.87 11.26 -13.45
N HIS A 120 -11.10 10.00 -13.80
CA HIS A 120 -12.08 9.59 -14.81
C HIS A 120 -13.28 8.88 -14.18
N ASP A 121 -13.51 9.05 -12.87
CA ASP A 121 -14.61 8.44 -12.13
C ASP A 121 -14.66 6.90 -12.24
N ILE A 122 -13.51 6.28 -12.50
CA ILE A 122 -13.36 4.82 -12.54
C ILE A 122 -13.07 4.34 -11.12
N ALA A 123 -13.88 3.42 -10.63
CA ALA A 123 -13.69 2.80 -9.32
C ALA A 123 -12.25 2.24 -9.18
N THR A 124 -11.53 2.75 -8.19
CA THR A 124 -10.12 2.42 -7.97
C THR A 124 -9.77 2.44 -6.49
N VAL A 125 -8.66 1.79 -6.15
CA VAL A 125 -8.03 1.96 -4.84
C VAL A 125 -7.52 3.39 -4.69
N VAL A 126 -7.59 3.89 -3.47
CA VAL A 126 -7.10 5.22 -3.11
C VAL A 126 -5.63 5.11 -2.66
N PRO A 127 -4.66 5.59 -3.44
CA PRO A 127 -3.26 5.48 -3.06
C PRO A 127 -2.95 6.41 -1.89
N VAL A 128 -2.23 5.88 -0.89
CA VAL A 128 -1.74 6.66 0.26
C VAL A 128 -0.31 7.14 0.04
N ALA A 129 0.55 6.25 -0.46
CA ALA A 129 1.93 6.57 -0.73
C ALA A 129 2.50 5.62 -1.79
N ALA A 130 3.58 6.06 -2.44
CA ALA A 130 4.41 5.25 -3.32
C ALA A 130 5.88 5.49 -3.01
N ALA A 131 6.67 4.42 -2.90
CA ALA A 131 8.11 4.49 -2.67
C ALA A 131 8.89 3.86 -3.81
N TRP A 132 10.02 4.44 -4.18
CA TRP A 132 10.96 3.84 -5.11
C TRP A 132 12.39 4.23 -4.78
N ARG A 133 13.31 3.29 -4.97
CA ARG A 133 14.74 3.57 -4.92
C ARG A 133 15.11 4.45 -6.12
N ARG A 134 15.81 5.56 -5.87
CA ARG A 134 16.44 6.32 -6.97
C ARG A 134 17.52 5.44 -7.57
N THR A 135 17.40 5.11 -8.84
CA THR A 135 18.57 4.69 -9.63
C THR A 135 19.47 5.91 -9.72
N LYS A 136 20.73 5.78 -9.28
CA LYS A 136 21.77 6.76 -9.63
C LYS A 136 21.78 6.79 -11.16
N ARG A 137 21.41 7.93 -11.74
CA ARG A 137 21.65 8.19 -13.16
C ARG A 137 23.15 8.37 -13.36
#